data_AF-A0A965Z4U7-F1
#
_entry.id   AF-A0A965Z4U7-F1
#
_cell.length_a   1.000
_cell.length_b   1.000
_cell.length_c   1.000
_cell.angle_alpha   90.00
_cell.angle_beta   90.00
_cell.angle_gamma   90.00
#
_symmetry.space_group_name_H-M   'P 1'
#
loop_
_entity.id
_entity.type
_entity.pdbx_description
1 polymer ?
#
loop_
_entity_poly.entity_id
_entity_poly.type
_entity_poly.pdbx_seq_one_letter_code
_entity_poly.pdbx_strand_id
1 'polypeptide(L)'
;MKSILGMCVLAAFAAGTAWAGSPLRVPVRFAITNDAGMGYEWFVVGSHPDVGAWDPARAIKLVWSPGDVWWGDVGVQAGTALEYKFVKRATAPAQICDAGNGDWWPGGAAPNLQTNVPADHAAPFSGKHIEFYSDLTNVSLTYSVLSAAEFPATGAWNTVDMTRVGPGLRAGEGRHVADGVGTEGEWLRFTFNGWRNGTNVWEGAWDGQDYWTPLDALIVRDRQVFNYLPPSNGVSNSRIITNYVGSSAPHVTGRWVRVYLPRGYDENANRRYPVVYMSDGSNVFQPGGDYGCWNADTTADAEIRGGRMRESIVVGVPSAANRQTEYLPHMDTDPDRPPGTVGRADYYADYLVHNVRPMVDVGFRTKNDRANTACIGSSSGGLLATYLGTWTNVFGLVGAMSGVYSADFCPNFRTWLESAQPRDARFWMDVGTVGGETNIGGISLYTDNYDFYWYLTSFGYAPNVDLRFAIGCGHDHNEWAWSQRLPQVYRFLLDVREEPNPLLVPDLATAVAGGEIAFPVFEGTAYAVEWTDSLTNGWTAATNWPRETRPWGHRSVDLPTLKPVGGYFRVRGD
;
A
#
# COMPACT_ATOMS: atom_id res chain seq x y z
N MET A 1 17.04 50.94 -16.84
CA MET A 1 15.65 50.61 -17.22
C MET A 1 15.58 49.12 -17.54
N LYS A 2 14.59 48.43 -16.94
CA LYS A 2 14.13 47.05 -17.16
C LYS A 2 14.94 45.91 -16.52
N SER A 3 14.50 45.60 -15.30
CA SER A 3 14.35 44.27 -14.70
C SER A 3 13.83 43.20 -15.68
N ILE A 4 14.21 41.95 -15.46
CA ILE A 4 13.33 40.76 -15.46
C ILE A 4 14.00 39.71 -14.56
N LEU A 5 13.40 39.48 -13.39
CA LEU A 5 13.46 38.22 -12.65
C LEU A 5 12.64 37.20 -13.46
N GLY A 6 13.20 36.02 -13.70
CA GLY A 6 12.49 34.89 -14.27
C GLY A 6 12.77 33.64 -13.45
N MET A 7 11.84 33.28 -12.56
CA MET A 7 11.75 31.96 -11.94
C MET A 7 11.54 30.92 -13.05
N CYS A 8 12.51 30.01 -13.23
CA CYS A 8 12.31 28.78 -13.97
C CYS A 8 11.71 27.74 -13.01
N VAL A 9 10.38 27.62 -13.01
CA VAL A 9 9.70 26.40 -12.57
C VAL A 9 9.87 25.39 -13.69
N LEU A 10 10.87 24.51 -13.59
CA LEU A 10 10.93 23.32 -14.42
C LEU A 10 9.87 22.35 -13.90
N ALA A 11 8.70 22.36 -14.54
CA ALA A 11 7.73 21.29 -14.41
C ALA A 11 8.33 20.03 -15.06
N ALA A 12 8.81 19.11 -14.23
CA ALA A 12 9.15 17.77 -14.68
C ALA A 12 7.84 17.07 -15.11
N PHE A 13 7.73 16.74 -16.40
CA PHE A 13 6.67 15.86 -16.89
C PHE A 13 6.99 14.44 -16.41
N ALA A 14 6.54 14.10 -15.20
CA ALA A 14 6.33 12.72 -14.81
C ALA A 14 4.96 12.30 -15.35
N ALA A 15 4.95 11.44 -16.36
CA ALA A 15 3.75 10.75 -16.79
C ALA A 15 3.40 9.69 -15.73
N GLY A 16 2.74 10.12 -14.66
CA GLY A 16 2.21 9.26 -13.60
C GLY A 16 0.78 8.85 -13.93
N THR A 17 0.58 7.57 -14.19
CA THR A 17 -0.73 6.92 -14.19
C THR A 17 -1.21 6.83 -12.74
N ALA A 18 -2.21 7.60 -12.36
CA ALA A 18 -2.83 7.43 -11.05
C ALA A 18 -3.88 6.30 -11.14
N TRP A 19 -4.42 5.82 -10.02
CA TRP A 19 -5.55 4.88 -9.93
C TRP A 19 -6.56 5.38 -8.89
N ALA A 20 -7.83 4.96 -8.96
CA ALA A 20 -8.50 4.39 -7.78
C ALA A 20 -8.14 5.00 -6.43
N GLY A 21 -8.52 6.22 -6.02
CA GLY A 21 -8.01 6.65 -4.72
C GLY A 21 -8.53 7.96 -4.20
N SER A 22 -8.70 7.96 -2.88
CA SER A 22 -8.44 9.10 -2.00
C SER A 22 -7.31 9.98 -2.55
N PRO A 23 -7.34 11.29 -2.30
CA PRO A 23 -6.59 12.26 -3.08
C PRO A 23 -5.14 11.83 -3.24
N LEU A 24 -4.68 11.97 -4.49
CA LEU A 24 -3.34 11.59 -4.88
C LEU A 24 -2.32 12.31 -4.01
N ARG A 25 -1.27 11.58 -3.65
CA ARG A 25 -0.11 12.18 -2.98
C ARG A 25 0.75 12.80 -4.06
N VAL A 26 0.78 14.13 -4.10
CA VAL A 26 1.59 14.90 -5.04
C VAL A 26 2.97 15.06 -4.43
N PRO A 27 4.07 14.71 -5.13
CA PRO A 27 5.41 14.99 -4.66
C PRO A 27 5.62 16.50 -4.46
N VAL A 28 5.95 16.90 -3.23
CA VAL A 28 6.31 18.26 -2.86
C VAL A 28 7.79 18.29 -2.51
N ARG A 29 8.53 19.18 -3.18
CA ARG A 29 9.96 19.38 -2.92
C ARG A 29 10.17 20.20 -1.65
N PHE A 30 10.86 19.62 -0.69
CA PHE A 30 11.39 20.33 0.48
C PHE A 30 12.90 20.49 0.31
N ALA A 31 13.40 21.69 0.59
CA ALA A 31 14.83 21.97 0.55
C ALA A 31 15.24 23.02 1.59
N ILE A 32 16.39 22.80 2.21
CA ILE A 32 17.04 23.74 3.11
C ILE A 32 18.54 23.75 2.83
N THR A 33 19.16 24.93 2.81
CA THR A 33 20.62 25.08 2.73
C THR A 33 21.14 25.48 4.11
N ASN A 34 21.65 24.51 4.85
CA ASN A 34 22.14 24.71 6.21
C ASN A 34 23.05 23.56 6.65
N ASP A 35 24.18 23.90 7.28
CA ASP A 35 25.06 22.92 7.90
C ASP A 35 24.36 22.29 9.11
N ALA A 36 24.07 20.99 9.05
CA ALA A 36 23.49 20.26 10.17
C ALA A 36 24.49 20.11 11.32
N GLY A 37 25.80 20.13 11.04
CA GLY A 37 26.84 19.74 11.97
C GLY A 37 26.97 18.22 12.12
N MET A 38 28.10 17.80 12.66
CA MET A 38 28.43 16.38 12.81
C MET A 38 27.42 15.65 13.72
N GLY A 39 26.89 14.52 13.25
CA GLY A 39 25.95 13.67 13.99
C GLY A 39 24.49 14.12 13.95
N TYR A 40 24.18 15.17 13.18
CA TYR A 40 22.83 15.67 12.98
C TYR A 40 22.47 15.67 11.50
N GLU A 41 21.18 15.50 11.22
CA GLU A 41 20.63 15.52 9.87
C GLU A 41 19.32 16.32 9.86
N TRP A 42 18.94 16.82 8.69
CA TRP A 42 17.70 17.60 8.52
C TRP A 42 16.52 16.74 8.12
N PHE A 43 15.38 17.05 8.72
CA PHE A 43 14.09 16.42 8.46
C PHE A 43 13.05 17.50 8.17
N VAL A 44 11.95 17.12 7.52
CA VAL A 44 10.76 17.96 7.37
C VAL A 44 9.60 17.42 8.19
N VAL A 45 8.87 18.31 8.86
CA VAL A 45 7.63 18.01 9.59
C VAL A 45 6.62 19.13 9.37
N GLY A 46 5.33 18.82 9.30
CA GLY A 46 4.30 19.82 9.03
C GLY A 46 2.93 19.47 9.58
N SER A 47 1.94 20.31 9.24
CA SER A 47 0.57 20.25 9.76
C SER A 47 -0.24 19.06 9.27
N HIS A 48 0.15 18.45 8.16
CA HIS A 48 -0.55 17.31 7.57
C HIS A 48 -0.01 15.97 8.08
N PRO A 49 -0.86 14.93 8.27
CA PRO A 49 -0.43 13.56 8.58
C PRO A 49 0.67 13.01 7.66
N ASP A 50 0.61 13.32 6.36
CA ASP A 50 1.63 12.90 5.39
C ASP A 50 3.03 13.47 5.70
N VAL A 51 3.11 14.54 6.50
CA VAL A 51 4.36 15.20 6.88
C VAL A 51 4.55 15.17 8.41
N GLY A 52 3.97 14.17 9.07
CA GLY A 52 4.23 13.88 10.48
C GLY A 52 3.35 14.62 11.50
N ALA A 53 2.42 15.47 11.07
CA ALA A 53 1.46 16.17 11.96
C ALA A 53 2.12 16.85 13.18
N TRP A 54 3.20 17.60 12.94
CA TRP A 54 4.03 18.29 13.93
C TRP A 54 4.76 17.41 14.96
N ASP A 55 4.79 16.09 14.79
CA ASP A 55 5.56 15.16 15.63
C ASP A 55 6.98 14.96 15.05
N PRO A 56 8.05 15.44 15.71
CA PRO A 56 9.41 15.25 15.23
C PRO A 56 9.81 13.78 15.06
N ALA A 57 9.26 12.86 15.87
CA ALA A 57 9.53 11.44 15.71
C ALA A 57 9.02 10.86 14.38
N ARG A 58 8.11 11.59 13.71
CA ARG A 58 7.53 11.27 12.40
C ARG A 58 8.03 12.18 11.28
N ALA A 59 9.00 13.04 11.55
CA ALA A 59 9.59 13.89 10.55
C ALA A 59 10.27 13.03 9.47
N ILE A 60 10.22 13.47 8.23
CA ILE A 60 10.78 12.74 7.08
C ILE A 60 12.21 13.20 6.84
N LYS A 61 13.15 12.24 6.82
CA LYS A 61 14.58 12.52 6.63
C LYS A 61 14.84 13.05 5.22
N LEU A 62 15.60 14.14 5.14
CA LEU A 62 16.06 14.73 3.88
C LEU A 62 17.44 14.19 3.51
N VAL A 63 17.74 14.25 2.21
CA VAL A 63 18.96 13.78 1.57
C VAL A 63 19.95 14.93 1.48
N TRP A 64 21.18 14.72 1.94
CA TRP A 64 22.25 15.70 1.78
C TRP A 64 22.82 15.70 0.36
N SER A 65 23.24 16.89 -0.10
CA SER A 65 24.02 17.09 -1.31
C SER A 65 25.07 18.20 -1.11
N PRO A 66 26.14 18.24 -1.93
CA PRO A 66 27.22 19.21 -1.78
C PRO A 66 26.75 20.67 -1.66
N GLY A 67 27.38 21.42 -0.76
CA GLY A 67 27.00 22.80 -0.44
C GLY A 67 25.94 22.91 0.67
N ASP A 68 25.85 21.89 1.52
CA ASP A 68 24.92 21.83 2.66
C ASP A 68 23.45 21.97 2.26
N VAL A 69 23.11 21.46 1.08
CA VAL A 69 21.75 21.43 0.56
C VAL A 69 21.12 20.10 0.93
N TRP A 70 20.12 20.16 1.81
CA TRP A 70 19.29 19.03 2.20
C TRP A 70 17.96 19.11 1.48
N TRP A 71 17.54 18.02 0.86
CA TRP A 71 16.31 18.01 0.07
C TRP A 71 15.58 16.66 0.08
N GLY A 72 14.31 16.67 -0.28
CA GLY A 72 13.51 15.47 -0.46
C GLY A 72 12.19 15.79 -1.14
N ASP A 73 11.70 14.88 -1.97
CA ASP A 73 10.35 14.95 -2.54
C ASP A 73 9.44 14.06 -1.70
N VAL A 74 8.40 14.64 -1.10
CA VAL A 74 7.46 13.92 -0.23
C VAL A 74 6.07 14.02 -0.80
N GLY A 75 5.38 12.89 -0.94
CA GLY A 75 3.99 12.84 -1.33
C GLY A 75 3.08 13.45 -0.26
N VAL A 76 2.35 14.49 -0.62
CA VAL A 76 1.36 15.14 0.25
C VAL A 76 0.02 15.13 -0.47
N GLN A 77 -1.07 14.92 0.26
CA GLN A 77 -2.43 15.06 -0.24
C GLN A 77 -2.59 16.30 -1.13
N ALA A 78 -3.09 16.10 -2.35
CA ALA A 78 -3.37 17.16 -3.29
C ALA A 78 -4.34 18.21 -2.71
N GLY A 79 -4.10 19.48 -3.00
CA GLY A 79 -4.96 20.60 -2.55
C GLY A 79 -4.73 21.03 -1.09
N THR A 80 -3.84 20.37 -0.36
CA THR A 80 -3.50 20.73 1.02
C THR A 80 -2.81 22.10 1.07
N ALA A 81 -3.36 23.00 1.89
CA ALA A 81 -2.65 24.18 2.36
C ALA A 81 -1.71 23.76 3.50
N LEU A 82 -0.44 23.51 3.16
CA LEU A 82 0.52 22.88 4.06
C LEU A 82 1.31 23.93 4.82
N GLU A 83 1.36 23.78 6.15
CA GLU A 83 2.35 24.44 7.00
C GLU A 83 3.44 23.44 7.38
N TYR A 84 4.69 23.88 7.42
CA TYR A 84 5.81 23.00 7.75
C TYR A 84 6.99 23.74 8.39
N LYS A 85 7.88 22.95 9.01
CA LYS A 85 9.20 23.35 9.49
C LYS A 85 10.21 22.26 9.18
N PHE A 86 11.47 22.64 9.24
CA PHE A 86 12.58 21.71 9.27
C PHE A 86 12.96 21.43 10.72
N VAL A 87 13.39 20.21 10.98
CA VAL A 87 13.90 19.81 12.29
C VAL A 87 15.26 19.17 12.09
N LYS A 88 16.26 19.71 12.77
CA LYS A 88 17.59 19.11 12.85
C LYS A 88 17.61 18.12 14.00
N ARG A 89 17.97 16.86 13.73
CA ARG A 89 17.84 15.75 14.68
C ARG A 89 19.09 14.90 14.70
N ALA A 90 19.42 14.34 15.85
CA ALA A 90 20.39 13.27 15.92
C ALA A 90 19.77 11.97 15.38
N THR A 91 20.50 11.20 14.59
CA THR A 91 20.00 9.96 13.97
C THR A 91 20.58 8.69 14.57
N ALA A 92 21.18 8.79 15.75
CA ALA A 92 21.56 7.61 16.51
C ALA A 92 20.31 6.76 16.85
N PRO A 93 20.40 5.41 16.80
CA PRO A 93 19.27 4.52 17.08
C PRO A 93 18.57 4.79 18.42
N ALA A 94 19.33 5.19 19.44
CA ALA A 94 18.80 5.51 20.77
C ALA A 94 18.00 6.83 20.84
N GLN A 95 18.10 7.70 19.83
CA GLN A 95 17.53 9.06 19.85
C GLN A 95 16.46 9.29 18.77
N ILE A 96 16.46 8.51 17.67
CA ILE A 96 15.58 8.74 16.52
C ILE A 96 14.08 8.66 16.86
N CYS A 97 13.74 7.95 17.93
CA CYS A 97 12.36 7.78 18.40
C CYS A 97 11.94 8.78 19.48
N ASP A 98 12.85 9.64 19.95
CA ASP A 98 12.55 10.69 20.91
C ASP A 98 11.90 11.88 20.19
N ALA A 99 10.67 12.24 20.57
CA ALA A 99 9.98 13.40 20.03
C ALA A 99 10.61 14.73 20.50
N GLY A 100 11.39 14.72 21.58
CA GLY A 100 12.18 15.86 22.05
C GLY A 100 13.51 16.04 21.31
N ASN A 101 13.92 15.05 20.49
CA ASN A 101 15.14 15.12 19.67
C ASN A 101 14.86 15.95 18.41
N GLY A 102 14.98 17.28 18.53
CA GLY A 102 14.81 18.17 17.39
C GLY A 102 15.02 19.66 17.67
N ASP A 103 15.97 20.27 16.97
CA ASP A 103 16.10 21.72 16.87
C ASP A 103 15.30 22.24 15.67
N TRP A 104 14.33 23.11 15.93
CA TRP A 104 13.41 23.61 14.90
C TRP A 104 14.01 24.72 14.05
N TRP A 105 13.72 24.69 12.75
CA TRP A 105 14.02 25.77 11.81
C TRP A 105 12.83 26.03 10.85
N PRO A 106 12.38 27.29 10.70
CA PRO A 106 12.70 28.45 11.53
C PRO A 106 12.39 28.16 13.02
N GLY A 107 13.14 28.81 13.92
CA GLY A 107 13.10 28.53 15.37
C GLY A 107 11.69 28.44 15.96
N GLY A 108 11.51 27.78 17.11
CA GLY A 108 10.19 27.45 17.67
C GLY A 108 9.15 28.59 17.66
N ALA A 109 9.56 29.83 17.97
CA ALA A 109 8.71 31.02 17.98
C ALA A 109 8.51 31.72 16.62
N ALA A 110 9.30 31.36 15.60
CA ALA A 110 9.16 31.92 14.27
C ALA A 110 7.96 31.30 13.53
N PRO A 111 7.32 32.05 12.60
CA PRO A 111 6.21 31.52 11.81
C PRO A 111 6.55 30.23 11.07
N ASN A 112 5.55 29.39 10.84
CA ASN A 112 5.67 28.21 10.01
C ASN A 112 5.95 28.61 8.56
N LEU A 113 6.71 27.77 7.85
CA LEU A 113 6.79 27.87 6.40
C LEU A 113 5.47 27.38 5.81
N GLN A 114 5.10 27.89 4.66
CA GLN A 114 3.83 27.55 4.01
C GLN A 114 4.07 27.19 2.55
N THR A 115 3.35 26.19 2.07
CA THR A 115 3.28 25.85 0.66
C THR A 115 1.88 25.34 0.33
N ASN A 116 1.42 25.62 -0.89
CA ASN A 116 0.15 25.07 -1.37
C ASN A 116 0.47 23.88 -2.25
N VAL A 117 -0.03 22.71 -1.85
CA VAL A 117 0.04 21.52 -2.69
C VAL A 117 -0.93 21.72 -3.85
N PRO A 118 -0.51 21.54 -5.12
CA PRO A 118 -1.40 21.64 -6.25
C PRO A 118 -2.66 20.80 -6.01
N ALA A 119 -3.82 21.41 -6.19
CA ALA A 119 -5.08 20.69 -6.13
C ALA A 119 -5.15 19.71 -7.30
N ASP A 120 -5.52 18.48 -6.98
CA ASP A 120 -6.07 17.57 -7.97
C ASP A 120 -7.57 17.89 -8.14
N HIS A 121 -8.24 17.16 -9.03
CA HIS A 121 -9.68 17.27 -9.18
C HIS A 121 -10.36 16.85 -7.88
N ALA A 122 -11.19 17.73 -7.32
CA ALA A 122 -11.96 17.44 -6.12
C ALA A 122 -12.82 16.18 -6.31
N ALA A 123 -12.98 15.40 -5.25
CA ALA A 123 -13.98 14.35 -5.21
C ALA A 123 -15.36 14.94 -5.57
N PRO A 124 -16.21 14.22 -6.34
CA PRO A 124 -17.52 14.74 -6.72
C PRO A 124 -18.54 14.73 -5.58
N PHE A 125 -18.16 14.23 -4.40
CA PHE A 125 -18.98 14.12 -3.20
C PHE A 125 -18.30 14.81 -2.02
N SER A 126 -19.08 15.10 -0.97
CA SER A 126 -18.57 15.65 0.29
C SER A 126 -18.64 14.61 1.42
N GLY A 127 -17.56 14.46 2.17
CA GLY A 127 -17.32 13.46 3.19
C GLY A 127 -17.37 12.02 2.67
N LYS A 128 -17.45 11.08 3.60
CA LYS A 128 -17.56 9.65 3.33
C LYS A 128 -19.01 9.18 3.40
N HIS A 129 -19.30 8.12 2.64
CA HIS A 129 -20.56 7.39 2.63
C HIS A 129 -20.40 6.06 3.38
N ILE A 130 -21.18 5.86 4.44
CA ILE A 130 -21.09 4.66 5.29
C ILE A 130 -22.45 3.99 5.38
N GLU A 131 -22.51 2.75 4.91
CA GLU A 131 -23.65 1.89 5.14
C GLU A 131 -23.34 0.87 6.23
N PHE A 132 -24.31 0.62 7.10
CA PHE A 132 -24.23 -0.39 8.14
C PHE A 132 -25.45 -1.31 8.05
N TYR A 133 -25.17 -2.59 7.92
CA TYR A 133 -26.17 -3.64 7.80
C TYR A 133 -26.21 -4.41 9.11
N SER A 134 -27.30 -4.24 9.86
CA SER A 134 -27.44 -4.79 11.21
C SER A 134 -28.90 -4.92 11.63
N ASP A 135 -29.17 -5.71 12.65
CA ASP A 135 -30.47 -5.80 13.33
C ASP A 135 -30.69 -4.69 14.37
N LEU A 136 -29.68 -3.82 14.57
CA LEU A 136 -29.79 -2.69 15.50
C LEU A 136 -30.83 -1.66 15.05
N THR A 137 -31.47 -1.04 16.03
CA THR A 137 -32.38 0.09 15.86
C THR A 137 -31.77 1.36 16.45
N ASN A 138 -32.22 2.53 15.99
CA ASN A 138 -31.71 3.84 16.42
C ASN A 138 -30.17 3.90 16.39
N VAL A 139 -29.62 3.55 15.22
CA VAL A 139 -28.17 3.44 15.05
C VAL A 139 -27.54 4.83 14.95
N SER A 140 -26.46 5.04 15.68
CA SER A 140 -25.56 6.17 15.53
C SER A 140 -24.16 5.68 15.19
N LEU A 141 -23.44 6.49 14.44
CA LEU A 141 -22.04 6.32 14.08
C LEU A 141 -21.21 7.32 14.88
N THR A 142 -20.26 6.81 15.66
CA THR A 142 -19.27 7.64 16.36
C THR A 142 -17.92 7.50 15.66
N TYR A 143 -17.30 8.61 15.26
CA TYR A 143 -16.12 8.61 14.41
C TYR A 143 -15.12 9.71 14.74
N SER A 144 -13.87 9.52 14.33
CA SER A 144 -12.80 10.50 14.32
C SER A 144 -12.02 10.39 13.02
N VAL A 145 -11.77 11.52 12.36
CA VAL A 145 -10.71 11.61 11.36
C VAL A 145 -9.38 11.47 12.11
N LEU A 146 -8.47 10.64 11.62
CA LEU A 146 -7.21 10.44 12.30
C LEU A 146 -6.27 11.62 12.12
N SER A 147 -5.50 11.93 13.16
CA SER A 147 -4.41 12.91 13.09
C SER A 147 -3.12 12.35 12.50
N ALA A 148 -3.11 11.05 12.17
CA ALA A 148 -2.00 10.34 11.56
C ALA A 148 -2.54 9.21 10.68
N ALA A 149 -1.95 9.04 9.48
CA ALA A 149 -2.40 8.03 8.54
C ALA A 149 -2.20 6.58 9.04
N GLU A 150 -1.38 6.35 10.08
CA GLU A 150 -0.86 5.00 10.37
C GLU A 150 -0.83 4.57 11.86
N PHE A 151 -1.34 5.37 12.82
CA PHE A 151 -1.39 4.99 14.25
C PHE A 151 -2.66 5.50 14.96
N PRO A 152 -3.10 4.89 16.08
CA PRO A 152 -4.46 5.01 16.63
C PRO A 152 -4.79 6.37 17.27
N ALA A 153 -3.96 7.39 17.04
CA ALA A 153 -4.19 8.74 17.54
C ALA A 153 -5.40 9.36 16.82
N THR A 154 -6.51 9.45 17.55
CA THR A 154 -7.73 10.09 17.07
C THR A 154 -7.66 11.59 17.29
N GLY A 155 -8.25 12.34 16.36
CA GLY A 155 -8.70 13.70 16.63
C GLY A 155 -9.91 13.72 17.56
N ALA A 156 -10.73 14.76 17.43
CA ALA A 156 -11.99 14.86 18.15
C ALA A 156 -13.00 13.81 17.64
N TRP A 157 -13.67 13.14 18.57
CA TRP A 157 -14.77 12.23 18.27
C TRP A 157 -16.06 13.02 17.98
N ASN A 158 -16.76 12.60 16.94
CA ASN A 158 -18.03 13.13 16.49
C ASN A 158 -19.06 12.00 16.45
N THR A 159 -20.35 12.32 16.59
CA THR A 159 -21.43 11.35 16.48
C THR A 159 -22.50 11.85 15.52
N VAL A 160 -22.97 10.98 14.63
CA VAL A 160 -24.07 11.24 13.72
C VAL A 160 -25.10 10.11 13.80
N ASP A 161 -26.38 10.45 13.75
CA ASP A 161 -27.44 9.46 13.63
C ASP A 161 -27.44 8.86 12.22
N MET A 162 -27.60 7.54 12.12
CA MET A 162 -27.72 6.86 10.84
C MET A 162 -29.19 6.71 10.45
N THR A 163 -29.51 7.03 9.21
CA THR A 163 -30.87 6.90 8.68
C THR A 163 -31.11 5.47 8.22
N ARG A 164 -32.18 4.83 8.70
CA ARG A 164 -32.61 3.51 8.19
C ARG A 164 -33.36 3.70 6.87
N VAL A 165 -32.75 3.31 5.76
CA VAL A 165 -33.29 3.53 4.40
C VAL A 165 -34.05 2.33 3.84
N GLY A 166 -33.97 1.16 4.48
CA GLY A 166 -34.66 -0.03 4.00
C GLY A 166 -34.30 -1.32 4.73
N PRO A 167 -34.78 -2.48 4.24
CA PRO A 167 -34.29 -3.79 4.70
C PRO A 167 -32.81 -3.99 4.33
N GLY A 168 -32.10 -4.78 5.14
CA GLY A 168 -30.73 -5.21 4.88
C GLY A 168 -30.65 -6.40 3.91
N LEU A 169 -29.52 -7.11 3.91
CA LEU A 169 -29.28 -8.24 3.00
C LEU A 169 -29.85 -9.56 3.52
N ARG A 170 -30.06 -9.68 4.84
CA ARG A 170 -30.73 -10.82 5.48
C ARG A 170 -32.07 -10.40 6.09
N ALA A 171 -32.95 -11.39 6.27
CA ALA A 171 -34.18 -11.20 7.02
C ALA A 171 -33.87 -10.72 8.45
N GLY A 172 -34.57 -9.68 8.90
CA GLY A 172 -34.38 -9.06 10.22
C GLY A 172 -33.33 -7.94 10.25
N GLU A 173 -32.52 -7.79 9.20
CA GLU A 173 -31.50 -6.74 9.09
C GLU A 173 -32.11 -5.43 8.52
N GLY A 174 -31.60 -4.29 8.94
CA GLY A 174 -31.84 -2.97 8.36
C GLY A 174 -30.61 -2.46 7.62
N ARG A 175 -30.83 -1.64 6.60
CA ARG A 175 -29.78 -0.84 5.93
C ARG A 175 -29.79 0.56 6.53
N HIS A 176 -28.71 0.91 7.23
CA HIS A 176 -28.50 2.19 7.90
C HIS A 176 -27.43 2.98 7.16
N VAL A 177 -27.66 4.27 6.90
CA VAL A 177 -26.78 5.09 6.07
C VAL A 177 -26.40 6.38 6.79
N ALA A 178 -25.13 6.77 6.67
CA ALA A 178 -24.62 8.10 7.00
C ALA A 178 -23.78 8.64 5.83
N ASP A 179 -24.05 9.88 5.45
CA ASP A 179 -23.35 10.63 4.40
C ASP A 179 -22.61 11.83 5.01
N GLY A 180 -21.63 12.39 4.31
CA GLY A 180 -20.91 13.59 4.76
C GLY A 180 -20.04 13.35 6.01
N VAL A 181 -19.58 12.11 6.22
CA VAL A 181 -18.82 11.72 7.40
C VAL A 181 -17.33 11.98 7.21
N GLY A 182 -16.72 12.77 8.09
CA GLY A 182 -15.27 13.00 8.06
C GLY A 182 -14.78 13.67 6.78
N THR A 183 -13.55 13.35 6.38
CA THR A 183 -12.89 13.94 5.20
C THR A 183 -12.58 12.88 4.16
N GLU A 184 -12.85 13.20 2.92
CA GLU A 184 -12.62 12.36 1.74
C GLU A 184 -11.14 12.01 1.64
N GLY A 185 -10.92 10.72 1.58
CA GLY A 185 -9.67 10.04 1.42
C GLY A 185 -8.66 10.11 2.56
N GLU A 186 -9.08 10.74 3.65
CA GLU A 186 -8.44 10.61 4.94
C GLU A 186 -8.88 9.35 5.66
N TRP A 187 -8.08 8.96 6.63
CA TRP A 187 -8.35 7.80 7.46
C TRP A 187 -9.45 8.11 8.49
N LEU A 188 -10.44 7.23 8.57
CA LEU A 188 -11.57 7.34 9.49
C LEU A 188 -11.54 6.18 10.48
N ARG A 189 -11.47 6.49 11.79
CA ARG A 189 -11.73 5.52 12.86
C ARG A 189 -13.14 5.69 13.38
N PHE A 190 -13.88 4.61 13.56
CA PHE A 190 -15.30 4.68 13.90
C PHE A 190 -15.86 3.42 14.56
N THR A 191 -17.01 3.58 15.22
CA THR A 191 -17.77 2.50 15.87
C THR A 191 -19.27 2.82 15.81
N PHE A 192 -20.11 1.80 15.97
CA PHE A 192 -21.57 1.95 15.94
C PHE A 192 -22.17 1.79 17.33
N ASN A 193 -23.21 2.57 17.62
CA ASN A 193 -24.06 2.37 18.77
C ASN A 193 -25.52 2.23 18.34
N GLY A 194 -26.29 1.37 18.99
CA GLY A 194 -27.71 1.23 18.72
C GLY A 194 -28.41 0.40 19.77
N TRP A 195 -29.63 -0.05 19.46
CA TRP A 195 -30.49 -0.79 20.37
C TRP A 195 -30.89 -2.14 19.80
N ARG A 196 -30.70 -3.20 20.60
CA ARG A 196 -31.16 -4.58 20.32
C ARG A 196 -32.05 -5.02 21.46
N ASN A 197 -33.33 -5.28 21.19
CA ASN A 197 -34.31 -5.76 22.20
C ASN A 197 -34.34 -4.91 23.49
N GLY A 198 -34.26 -3.58 23.37
CA GLY A 198 -34.27 -2.66 24.51
C GLY A 198 -32.94 -2.52 25.24
N THR A 199 -31.87 -3.18 24.78
CA THR A 199 -30.51 -3.05 25.32
C THR A 199 -29.65 -2.20 24.38
N ASN A 200 -28.91 -1.24 24.93
CA ASN A 200 -27.93 -0.47 24.17
C ASN A 200 -26.71 -1.35 23.85
N VAL A 201 -26.28 -1.36 22.59
CA VAL A 201 -25.21 -2.21 22.07
C VAL A 201 -24.21 -1.34 21.32
N TRP A 202 -22.93 -1.54 21.62
CA TRP A 202 -21.82 -1.01 20.83
C TRP A 202 -21.28 -2.11 19.91
N GLU A 203 -21.10 -1.78 18.64
CA GLU A 203 -20.47 -2.66 17.65
C GLU A 203 -19.19 -2.05 17.11
N GLY A 204 -18.07 -2.60 17.58
CA GLY A 204 -16.75 -2.41 17.00
C GLY A 204 -16.35 -3.53 16.04
N ALA A 205 -15.12 -3.43 15.54
CA ALA A 205 -14.40 -4.41 14.74
C ALA A 205 -14.16 -5.75 15.46
N TRP A 206 -13.46 -6.65 14.78
CA TRP A 206 -13.12 -7.97 15.26
C TRP A 206 -12.15 -7.91 16.45
N ASP A 207 -12.64 -8.26 17.65
CA ASP A 207 -12.00 -8.19 19.00
C ASP A 207 -12.58 -7.10 19.94
N GLY A 208 -13.55 -6.31 19.47
CA GLY A 208 -14.17 -5.24 20.26
C GLY A 208 -13.48 -3.87 20.13
N GLN A 209 -12.48 -3.74 19.26
CA GLN A 209 -11.85 -2.47 18.90
C GLN A 209 -12.68 -1.67 17.89
N ASP A 210 -12.30 -0.44 17.58
CA ASP A 210 -12.97 0.36 16.56
C ASP A 210 -12.62 -0.08 15.13
N TYR A 211 -13.48 0.21 14.18
CA TYR A 211 -13.15 0.13 12.75
C TYR A 211 -12.21 1.25 12.37
N TRP A 212 -11.40 1.01 11.34
CA TRP A 212 -10.50 2.01 10.81
C TRP A 212 -10.19 1.73 9.35
N THR A 213 -10.42 2.69 8.46
CA THR A 213 -10.27 2.53 6.99
C THR A 213 -10.02 3.87 6.30
N PRO A 214 -9.31 3.90 5.16
CA PRO A 214 -9.19 5.09 4.32
C PRO A 214 -10.28 5.17 3.23
N LEU A 215 -11.17 4.18 3.12
CA LEU A 215 -12.22 4.15 2.09
C LEU A 215 -13.20 5.32 2.21
N ASP A 216 -13.72 5.76 1.07
CA ASP A 216 -14.68 6.88 0.97
C ASP A 216 -16.13 6.45 0.84
N ALA A 217 -16.38 5.27 0.27
CA ALA A 217 -17.65 4.57 0.43
C ALA A 217 -17.40 3.16 0.96
N LEU A 218 -18.21 2.74 1.93
CA LEU A 218 -18.05 1.43 2.53
C LEU A 218 -19.38 0.89 3.04
N ILE A 219 -19.46 -0.44 3.04
CA ILE A 219 -20.48 -1.21 3.73
C ILE A 219 -19.81 -1.88 4.93
N VAL A 220 -20.43 -1.79 6.11
CA VAL A 220 -20.06 -2.56 7.29
C VAL A 220 -21.12 -3.60 7.60
N ARG A 221 -20.68 -4.86 7.71
CA ARG A 221 -21.55 -6.00 7.98
C ARG A 221 -20.78 -7.16 8.59
N ASP A 222 -21.41 -7.91 9.50
CA ASP A 222 -20.81 -9.09 10.14
C ASP A 222 -19.42 -8.79 10.77
N ARG A 223 -19.26 -7.55 11.29
CA ARG A 223 -18.01 -6.93 11.80
C ARG A 223 -16.89 -6.67 10.79
N GLN A 224 -17.23 -6.39 9.55
CA GLN A 224 -16.25 -6.30 8.45
C GLN A 224 -16.60 -5.16 7.51
N VAL A 225 -15.56 -4.51 7.01
CA VAL A 225 -15.64 -3.41 6.04
C VAL A 225 -15.52 -3.98 4.63
N PHE A 226 -16.37 -3.50 3.72
CA PHE A 226 -16.36 -3.86 2.31
C PHE A 226 -16.38 -2.60 1.45
N ASN A 227 -15.60 -2.60 0.36
CA ASN A 227 -15.70 -1.61 -0.73
C ASN A 227 -16.62 -2.09 -1.86
N TYR A 228 -17.46 -3.09 -1.60
CA TYR A 228 -18.39 -3.69 -2.56
C TYR A 228 -19.58 -4.28 -1.82
N LEU A 229 -20.64 -4.64 -2.55
CA LEU A 229 -21.81 -5.28 -1.96
C LEU A 229 -21.45 -6.71 -1.49
N PRO A 230 -21.49 -7.01 -0.18
CA PRO A 230 -21.11 -8.32 0.32
C PRO A 230 -22.18 -9.39 0.02
N PRO A 231 -21.82 -10.69 -0.02
CA PRO A 231 -22.80 -11.76 -0.18
C PRO A 231 -23.83 -11.79 0.96
N SER A 232 -25.10 -12.07 0.63
CA SER A 232 -26.19 -12.09 1.62
C SER A 232 -26.03 -13.21 2.66
N ASN A 233 -25.49 -14.36 2.27
CA ASN A 233 -25.34 -15.55 3.11
C ASN A 233 -24.02 -15.59 3.91
N GLY A 234 -23.31 -14.46 4.00
CA GLY A 234 -22.01 -14.39 4.70
C GLY A 234 -20.85 -14.77 3.78
N VAL A 235 -19.67 -14.89 4.35
CA VAL A 235 -18.42 -15.14 3.63
C VAL A 235 -17.70 -16.34 4.21
N SER A 236 -17.06 -17.14 3.36
CA SER A 236 -16.21 -18.24 3.83
C SER A 236 -15.04 -17.71 4.68
N ASN A 237 -14.55 -18.52 5.61
CA ASN A 237 -13.35 -18.18 6.37
C ASN A 237 -12.11 -18.17 5.45
N SER A 238 -11.09 -17.42 5.85
CA SER A 238 -9.75 -17.58 5.31
C SER A 238 -9.25 -19.00 5.52
N ARG A 239 -8.36 -19.46 4.65
CA ARG A 239 -7.76 -20.79 4.76
C ARG A 239 -6.38 -20.85 4.13
N ILE A 240 -5.57 -21.79 4.59
CA ILE A 240 -4.24 -22.06 4.04
C ILE A 240 -4.26 -23.42 3.34
N ILE A 241 -3.75 -23.45 2.11
CA ILE A 241 -3.57 -24.66 1.30
C ILE A 241 -2.07 -24.87 1.13
N THR A 242 -1.62 -26.13 1.17
CA THR A 242 -0.20 -26.47 1.01
C THR A 242 -0.01 -27.32 -0.24
N ASN A 243 0.86 -26.86 -1.15
CA ASN A 243 1.16 -27.55 -2.41
C ASN A 243 2.67 -27.77 -2.55
N TYR A 244 3.08 -28.95 -3.00
CA TYR A 244 4.49 -29.17 -3.36
C TYR A 244 4.77 -28.55 -4.74
N VAL A 245 5.80 -27.74 -4.84
CA VAL A 245 6.24 -27.13 -6.10
C VAL A 245 7.64 -27.61 -6.43
N GLY A 246 7.76 -28.46 -7.45
CA GLY A 246 9.04 -28.88 -8.01
C GLY A 246 9.81 -27.70 -8.63
N SER A 247 11.13 -27.82 -8.74
CA SER A 247 12.00 -26.78 -9.31
C SER A 247 12.55 -27.22 -10.65
N SER A 248 12.42 -26.37 -11.67
CA SER A 248 13.18 -26.47 -12.92
C SER A 248 14.43 -25.58 -12.91
N ALA A 249 14.58 -24.71 -11.92
CA ALA A 249 15.73 -23.85 -11.76
C ALA A 249 16.94 -24.66 -11.23
N PRO A 250 18.11 -24.59 -11.88
CA PRO A 250 19.34 -25.18 -11.34
C PRO A 250 19.61 -24.70 -9.91
N HIS A 251 20.24 -25.54 -9.11
CA HIS A 251 20.71 -25.18 -7.76
C HIS A 251 19.64 -24.84 -6.70
N VAL A 252 18.37 -24.76 -7.09
CA VAL A 252 17.23 -24.48 -6.21
C VAL A 252 16.36 -25.72 -6.13
N THR A 253 16.09 -26.20 -4.92
CA THR A 253 15.25 -27.39 -4.71
C THR A 253 13.77 -27.04 -4.63
N GLY A 254 12.93 -27.97 -5.08
CA GLY A 254 11.48 -27.89 -4.93
C GLY A 254 11.05 -28.04 -3.46
N ARG A 255 9.99 -27.34 -3.07
CA ARG A 255 9.56 -27.22 -1.66
C ARG A 255 8.04 -27.12 -1.53
N TRP A 256 7.54 -27.38 -0.32
CA TRP A 256 6.13 -27.22 0.03
C TRP A 256 5.81 -25.74 0.24
N VAL A 257 4.96 -25.18 -0.62
CA VAL A 257 4.53 -23.78 -0.59
C VAL A 257 3.16 -23.70 0.07
N ARG A 258 2.97 -22.73 0.97
CA ARG A 258 1.71 -22.48 1.67
C ARG A 258 1.02 -21.28 1.04
N VAL A 259 -0.28 -21.38 0.76
CA VAL A 259 -1.09 -20.36 0.09
C VAL A 259 -2.28 -20.02 0.97
N TYR A 260 -2.29 -18.81 1.53
CA TYR A 260 -3.42 -18.21 2.20
C TYR A 260 -4.41 -17.68 1.16
N LEU A 261 -5.67 -18.08 1.29
CA LEU A 261 -6.79 -17.51 0.57
C LEU A 261 -7.58 -16.61 1.52
N PRO A 262 -7.95 -15.40 1.07
CA PRO A 262 -8.70 -14.48 1.91
C PRO A 262 -10.08 -15.05 2.19
N ARG A 263 -10.67 -14.58 3.29
CA ARG A 263 -12.10 -14.78 3.57
C ARG A 263 -12.98 -14.36 2.38
N GLY A 264 -14.12 -15.02 2.21
CA GLY A 264 -15.07 -14.72 1.14
C GLY A 264 -14.58 -15.15 -0.25
N TYR A 265 -13.45 -15.86 -0.35
CA TYR A 265 -12.90 -16.27 -1.64
C TYR A 265 -13.92 -17.09 -2.44
N ASP A 266 -14.67 -17.99 -1.81
CA ASP A 266 -15.55 -18.93 -2.51
C ASP A 266 -16.81 -18.28 -3.09
N GLU A 267 -17.37 -17.29 -2.41
CA GLU A 267 -18.57 -16.57 -2.86
C GLU A 267 -18.26 -15.54 -3.97
N ASN A 268 -17.03 -15.04 -4.03
CA ASN A 268 -16.61 -14.03 -5.00
C ASN A 268 -16.00 -14.66 -6.27
N ALA A 269 -16.80 -15.45 -7.00
CA ALA A 269 -16.34 -16.25 -8.14
C ALA A 269 -15.68 -15.45 -9.28
N ASN A 270 -16.05 -14.18 -9.44
CA ASN A 270 -15.51 -13.29 -10.49
C ASN A 270 -14.37 -12.38 -10.00
N ARG A 271 -14.10 -12.32 -8.68
CA ARG A 271 -13.04 -11.47 -8.12
C ARG A 271 -11.68 -12.13 -8.31
N ARG A 272 -10.69 -11.31 -8.65
CA ARG A 272 -9.27 -11.66 -8.71
C ARG A 272 -8.50 -10.87 -7.67
N TYR A 273 -7.43 -11.45 -7.16
CA TYR A 273 -6.71 -10.96 -6.00
C TYR A 273 -5.24 -10.65 -6.34
N PRO A 274 -4.68 -9.53 -5.87
CA PRO A 274 -3.22 -9.37 -5.84
C PRO A 274 -2.57 -10.50 -5.05
N VAL A 275 -1.30 -10.78 -5.36
CA VAL A 275 -0.56 -11.92 -4.81
C VAL A 275 0.71 -11.43 -4.12
N VAL A 276 0.92 -11.88 -2.88
CA VAL A 276 2.09 -11.54 -2.06
C VAL A 276 2.95 -12.78 -1.88
N TYR A 277 4.14 -12.80 -2.47
CA TYR A 277 5.13 -13.86 -2.27
C TYR A 277 6.04 -13.48 -1.10
N MET A 278 5.97 -14.24 -0.01
CA MET A 278 6.78 -14.04 1.18
C MET A 278 7.91 -15.08 1.22
N SER A 279 9.16 -14.60 1.34
CA SER A 279 10.31 -15.45 1.63
C SER A 279 10.18 -16.04 3.04
N ASP A 280 11.00 -17.04 3.38
CA ASP A 280 10.98 -17.67 4.71
C ASP A 280 9.61 -18.21 5.13
N GLY A 281 8.88 -18.80 4.17
CA GLY A 281 7.51 -19.30 4.33
C GLY A 281 7.24 -20.26 5.50
N SER A 282 8.28 -20.84 6.10
CA SER A 282 8.19 -21.61 7.35
C SER A 282 7.74 -20.76 8.53
N ASN A 283 8.12 -19.48 8.56
CA ASN A 283 7.86 -18.53 9.64
C ASN A 283 6.68 -17.59 9.34
N VAL A 284 6.21 -17.54 8.09
CA VAL A 284 5.21 -16.56 7.64
C VAL A 284 3.84 -16.75 8.29
N PHE A 285 3.31 -17.97 8.30
CA PHE A 285 1.96 -18.27 8.81
C PHE A 285 2.01 -19.09 10.10
N GLN A 286 0.97 -18.96 10.93
CA GLN A 286 0.82 -19.76 12.15
C GLN A 286 0.93 -21.28 11.86
N PRO A 287 1.55 -22.07 12.77
CA PRO A 287 2.11 -21.68 14.07
C PRO A 287 3.51 -21.03 14.02
N GLY A 288 4.09 -20.82 12.83
CA GLY A 288 5.47 -20.38 12.64
C GLY A 288 6.48 -21.53 12.57
N GLY A 289 7.75 -21.16 12.41
CA GLY A 289 8.89 -22.06 12.32
C GLY A 289 9.86 -21.88 13.49
N ASP A 290 11.06 -22.44 13.36
CA ASP A 290 12.07 -22.49 14.44
C ASP A 290 12.51 -21.11 14.96
N TYR A 291 12.36 -20.06 14.15
CA TYR A 291 12.70 -18.69 14.53
C TYR A 291 11.52 -17.88 15.08
N GLY A 292 10.30 -18.41 15.03
CA GLY A 292 9.07 -17.72 15.41
C GLY A 292 8.05 -17.58 14.27
N CYS A 293 7.13 -16.62 14.40
CA CYS A 293 6.02 -16.44 13.46
C CYS A 293 5.79 -14.95 13.14
N TRP A 294 5.62 -14.64 11.85
CA TRP A 294 5.20 -13.31 11.38
C TRP A 294 3.72 -13.04 11.61
N ASN A 295 2.92 -14.09 11.82
CA ASN A 295 1.46 -14.02 11.90
C ASN A 295 0.84 -13.34 10.67
N ALA A 296 1.37 -13.63 9.48
CA ALA A 296 0.98 -12.97 8.23
C ALA A 296 -0.46 -13.26 7.84
N ASP A 297 -0.98 -14.44 8.18
CA ASP A 297 -2.37 -14.87 7.97
C ASP A 297 -3.34 -14.10 8.86
N THR A 298 -3.10 -14.04 10.17
CA THR A 298 -3.98 -13.32 11.09
C THR A 298 -3.88 -11.81 10.92
N THR A 299 -2.71 -11.30 10.54
CA THR A 299 -2.53 -9.90 10.13
C THR A 299 -3.32 -9.60 8.86
N ALA A 300 -3.24 -10.45 7.83
CA ALA A 300 -4.03 -10.27 6.61
C ALA A 300 -5.54 -10.30 6.92
N ASP A 301 -6.00 -11.23 7.76
CA ASP A 301 -7.40 -11.27 8.21
C ASP A 301 -7.84 -9.96 8.89
N ALA A 302 -7.03 -9.43 9.80
CA ALA A 302 -7.35 -8.20 10.53
C ALA A 302 -7.37 -6.97 9.62
N GLU A 303 -6.40 -6.84 8.72
CA GLU A 303 -6.28 -5.72 7.79
C GLU A 303 -7.36 -5.76 6.70
N ILE A 304 -7.70 -6.96 6.18
CA ILE A 304 -8.79 -7.15 5.23
C ILE A 304 -10.14 -6.84 5.87
N ARG A 305 -10.43 -7.40 7.06
CA ARG A 305 -11.71 -7.16 7.76
C ARG A 305 -11.92 -5.70 8.11
N GLY A 306 -10.83 -4.98 8.40
CA GLY A 306 -10.87 -3.54 8.66
C GLY A 306 -11.02 -2.68 7.41
N GLY A 307 -10.92 -3.25 6.20
CA GLY A 307 -10.86 -2.47 4.96
C GLY A 307 -9.63 -1.56 4.94
N ARG A 308 -8.48 -2.07 5.39
CA ARG A 308 -7.19 -1.33 5.46
C ARG A 308 -6.17 -1.81 4.43
N MET A 309 -6.36 -3.00 3.89
CA MET A 309 -5.62 -3.53 2.75
C MET A 309 -6.58 -4.14 1.73
N ARG A 310 -6.13 -4.25 0.47
CA ARG A 310 -6.79 -5.05 -0.57
C ARG A 310 -6.89 -6.50 -0.12
N GLU A 311 -8.03 -7.13 -0.40
CA GLU A 311 -8.13 -8.59 -0.26
C GLU A 311 -7.07 -9.26 -1.14
N SER A 312 -6.24 -10.13 -0.56
CA SER A 312 -5.02 -10.62 -1.23
C SER A 312 -4.79 -12.11 -0.97
N ILE A 313 -4.13 -12.77 -1.92
CA ILE A 313 -3.56 -14.11 -1.74
C ILE A 313 -2.14 -13.96 -1.21
N VAL A 314 -1.79 -14.67 -0.15
CA VAL A 314 -0.43 -14.66 0.42
C VAL A 314 0.21 -16.02 0.23
N VAL A 315 1.42 -16.05 -0.31
CA VAL A 315 2.17 -17.25 -0.69
C VAL A 315 3.46 -17.29 0.13
N GLY A 316 3.51 -18.15 1.14
CA GLY A 316 4.72 -18.40 1.93
C GLY A 316 5.60 -19.44 1.24
N VAL A 317 6.81 -19.04 0.83
CA VAL A 317 7.79 -19.91 0.18
C VAL A 317 8.93 -20.21 1.17
N PRO A 318 9.02 -21.42 1.75
CA PRO A 318 10.07 -21.76 2.71
C PRO A 318 11.48 -21.56 2.14
N SER A 319 12.42 -21.20 3.01
CA SER A 319 13.85 -21.22 2.66
C SER A 319 14.37 -22.66 2.57
N ALA A 320 15.38 -22.88 1.74
CA ALA A 320 16.14 -24.13 1.73
C ALA A 320 17.33 -24.08 2.71
N ALA A 321 18.05 -25.20 2.88
CA ALA A 321 19.23 -25.27 3.75
C ALA A 321 20.37 -24.31 3.31
N ASN A 322 20.40 -23.91 2.04
CA ASN A 322 21.32 -22.93 1.46
C ASN A 322 20.69 -21.53 1.34
N ARG A 323 19.76 -21.19 2.25
CA ARG A 323 19.04 -19.90 2.31
C ARG A 323 19.90 -18.69 1.94
N GLN A 324 21.05 -18.51 2.61
CA GLN A 324 21.88 -17.33 2.40
C GLN A 324 22.38 -17.20 0.96
N THR A 325 22.88 -18.30 0.39
CA THR A 325 23.32 -18.34 -1.00
C THR A 325 22.15 -18.18 -1.97
N GLU A 326 20.98 -18.77 -1.72
CA GLU A 326 19.78 -18.59 -2.57
C GLU A 326 19.28 -17.13 -2.57
N TYR A 327 19.46 -16.40 -1.48
CA TYR A 327 18.91 -15.04 -1.32
C TYR A 327 19.91 -13.95 -1.72
N LEU A 328 21.20 -14.27 -1.79
CA LEU A 328 22.24 -13.34 -2.20
C LEU A 328 22.18 -13.06 -3.71
N PRO A 329 22.25 -11.78 -4.15
CA PRO A 329 22.40 -11.42 -5.56
C PRO A 329 23.54 -12.19 -6.25
N HIS A 330 23.28 -12.67 -7.47
CA HIS A 330 24.22 -13.55 -8.20
C HIS A 330 25.58 -12.91 -8.51
N MET A 331 25.67 -11.59 -8.41
CA MET A 331 26.90 -10.82 -8.60
C MET A 331 27.77 -10.73 -7.35
N ASP A 332 27.26 -11.13 -6.19
CA ASP A 332 27.98 -11.13 -4.92
C ASP A 332 28.45 -12.53 -4.54
N THR A 333 29.43 -12.60 -3.64
CA THR A 333 29.99 -13.85 -3.11
C THR A 333 29.52 -14.05 -1.68
N ASP A 334 29.04 -15.25 -1.37
CA ASP A 334 28.57 -15.63 -0.04
C ASP A 334 29.77 -15.73 0.92
N PRO A 335 29.88 -14.84 1.93
CA PRO A 335 31.04 -14.79 2.82
C PRO A 335 31.08 -15.95 3.81
N ASP A 336 29.96 -16.64 4.03
CA ASP A 336 29.85 -17.76 4.97
C ASP A 336 30.13 -19.12 4.30
N ARG A 337 30.56 -19.11 3.04
CA ARG A 337 30.78 -20.29 2.19
C ARG A 337 32.21 -20.33 1.66
N PRO A 338 32.65 -21.46 1.09
CA PRO A 338 33.97 -21.53 0.46
C PRO A 338 34.20 -20.36 -0.52
N PRO A 339 35.38 -19.74 -0.53
CA PRO A 339 35.67 -18.59 -1.38
C PRO A 339 35.28 -18.83 -2.85
N GLY A 340 34.59 -17.85 -3.45
CA GLY A 340 34.06 -17.93 -4.82
C GLY A 340 32.68 -18.56 -4.93
N THR A 341 32.01 -18.91 -3.82
CA THR A 341 30.59 -19.30 -3.85
C THR A 341 29.73 -18.08 -4.16
N VAL A 342 29.27 -17.95 -5.41
CA VAL A 342 28.41 -16.84 -5.84
C VAL A 342 26.98 -17.00 -5.32
N GLY A 343 26.30 -15.86 -5.14
CA GLY A 343 24.87 -15.81 -4.86
C GLY A 343 24.04 -16.48 -5.97
N ARG A 344 22.80 -16.83 -5.64
CA ARG A 344 21.89 -17.59 -6.51
C ARG A 344 20.47 -17.00 -6.55
N ALA A 345 20.32 -15.71 -6.24
CA ALA A 345 19.03 -15.04 -6.28
C ALA A 345 18.42 -15.02 -7.70
N ASP A 346 19.23 -15.10 -8.75
CA ASP A 346 18.77 -15.29 -10.13
C ASP A 346 18.05 -16.64 -10.31
N TYR A 347 18.64 -17.75 -9.85
CA TYR A 347 18.00 -19.06 -9.90
C TYR A 347 16.78 -19.14 -8.97
N TYR A 348 16.82 -18.49 -7.80
CA TYR A 348 15.66 -18.41 -6.92
C TYR A 348 14.53 -17.59 -7.56
N ALA A 349 14.86 -16.49 -8.26
CA ALA A 349 13.89 -15.73 -9.05
C ALA A 349 13.26 -16.59 -10.15
N ASP A 350 14.06 -17.36 -10.89
CA ASP A 350 13.55 -18.31 -11.89
C ASP A 350 12.60 -19.34 -11.27
N TYR A 351 12.93 -19.89 -10.10
CA TYR A 351 12.05 -20.81 -9.38
C TYR A 351 10.70 -20.15 -9.03
N LEU A 352 10.72 -18.92 -8.50
CA LEU A 352 9.49 -18.18 -8.21
C LEU A 352 8.68 -17.90 -9.47
N VAL A 353 9.32 -17.39 -10.53
CA VAL A 353 8.65 -16.91 -11.75
C VAL A 353 8.15 -18.05 -12.63
N HIS A 354 8.89 -19.15 -12.72
CA HIS A 354 8.63 -20.24 -13.66
C HIS A 354 8.09 -21.52 -13.01
N ASN A 355 8.10 -21.64 -11.69
CA ASN A 355 7.51 -22.80 -10.99
C ASN A 355 6.42 -22.41 -9.99
N VAL A 356 6.71 -21.53 -9.03
CA VAL A 356 5.75 -21.17 -7.97
C VAL A 356 4.60 -20.34 -8.51
N ARG A 357 4.88 -19.24 -9.20
CA ARG A 357 3.84 -18.34 -9.74
C ARG A 357 2.88 -19.05 -10.69
N PRO A 358 3.34 -19.88 -11.66
CA PRO A 358 2.42 -20.64 -12.51
C PRO A 358 1.50 -21.59 -11.74
N MET A 359 1.99 -22.24 -10.68
CA MET A 359 1.14 -23.06 -9.81
C MET A 359 0.04 -22.23 -9.15
N VAL A 360 0.39 -21.03 -8.66
CA VAL A 360 -0.57 -20.14 -8.00
C VAL A 360 -1.56 -19.55 -9.02
N ASP A 361 -1.09 -19.05 -10.16
CA ASP A 361 -1.93 -18.42 -11.19
C ASP A 361 -2.90 -19.39 -11.86
N VAL A 362 -2.52 -20.67 -11.99
CA VAL A 362 -3.41 -21.72 -12.53
C VAL A 362 -4.41 -22.19 -11.46
N GLY A 363 -3.95 -22.34 -10.21
CA GLY A 363 -4.77 -22.86 -9.12
C GLY A 363 -5.75 -21.85 -8.52
N PHE A 364 -5.48 -20.55 -8.64
CA PHE A 364 -6.19 -19.50 -7.91
C PHE A 364 -6.51 -18.27 -8.78
N ARG A 365 -7.46 -17.44 -8.32
CA ARG A 365 -7.91 -16.23 -9.03
C ARG A 365 -6.98 -15.06 -8.78
N THR A 366 -5.84 -15.04 -9.46
CA THR A 366 -4.82 -13.99 -9.29
C THR A 366 -5.03 -12.81 -10.25
N LYS A 367 -4.59 -11.62 -9.81
CA LYS A 367 -4.17 -10.48 -10.66
C LYS A 367 -2.67 -10.64 -10.84
N ASN A 368 -2.24 -11.14 -12.00
CA ASN A 368 -0.87 -11.63 -12.21
C ASN A 368 0.04 -10.63 -12.93
N ASP A 369 -0.38 -9.37 -13.05
CA ASP A 369 0.46 -8.28 -13.54
C ASP A 369 1.41 -7.76 -12.46
N ARG A 370 2.43 -7.00 -12.89
CA ARG A 370 3.48 -6.47 -12.03
C ARG A 370 2.95 -5.58 -10.90
N ALA A 371 1.96 -4.74 -11.18
CA ALA A 371 1.42 -3.79 -10.19
C ALA A 371 0.61 -4.47 -9.08
N ASN A 372 0.22 -5.74 -9.26
CA ASN A 372 -0.53 -6.54 -8.29
C ASN A 372 0.28 -7.73 -7.72
N THR A 373 1.58 -7.79 -8.01
CA THR A 373 2.46 -8.87 -7.56
C THR A 373 3.52 -8.33 -6.60
N ALA A 374 3.44 -8.74 -5.34
CA ALA A 374 4.35 -8.32 -4.28
C ALA A 374 5.37 -9.40 -3.91
N CYS A 375 6.58 -8.98 -3.52
CA CYS A 375 7.54 -9.81 -2.82
C CYS A 375 7.92 -9.18 -1.47
N ILE A 376 7.86 -9.96 -0.39
CA ILE A 376 8.18 -9.50 0.96
C ILE A 376 9.17 -10.46 1.62
N GLY A 377 10.14 -9.94 2.33
CA GLY A 377 11.08 -10.73 3.12
C GLY A 377 11.79 -9.91 4.18
N SER A 378 12.40 -10.58 5.16
CA SER A 378 13.22 -9.94 6.19
C SER A 378 14.69 -10.29 6.10
N SER A 379 15.58 -9.44 6.62
CA SER A 379 17.01 -9.70 6.65
C SER A 379 17.55 -9.95 5.22
N SER A 380 18.24 -11.06 4.96
CA SER A 380 18.61 -11.44 3.59
C SER A 380 17.42 -11.74 2.67
N GLY A 381 16.24 -12.07 3.21
CA GLY A 381 14.98 -12.08 2.48
C GLY A 381 14.52 -10.68 2.04
N GLY A 382 14.84 -9.64 2.80
CA GLY A 382 14.60 -8.24 2.40
C GLY A 382 15.54 -7.78 1.27
N LEU A 383 16.81 -8.22 1.33
CA LEU A 383 17.75 -8.08 0.22
C LEU A 383 17.23 -8.81 -1.03
N LEU A 384 16.76 -10.05 -0.88
CA LEU A 384 16.16 -10.81 -1.97
C LEU A 384 14.92 -10.12 -2.53
N ALA A 385 14.01 -9.61 -1.70
CA ALA A 385 12.82 -8.88 -2.18
C ALA A 385 13.22 -7.65 -3.01
N THR A 386 14.26 -6.93 -2.58
CA THR A 386 14.85 -5.81 -3.34
C THR A 386 15.40 -6.27 -4.68
N TYR A 387 16.18 -7.36 -4.69
CA TYR A 387 16.70 -7.97 -5.91
C TYR A 387 15.57 -8.39 -6.85
N LEU A 388 14.53 -9.07 -6.37
CA LEU A 388 13.39 -9.50 -7.17
C LEU A 388 12.64 -8.32 -7.81
N GLY A 389 12.40 -7.25 -7.05
CA GLY A 389 11.70 -6.06 -7.55
C GLY A 389 12.49 -5.23 -8.55
N THR A 390 13.83 -5.22 -8.43
CA THR A 390 14.71 -4.42 -9.31
C THR A 390 15.25 -5.19 -10.51
N TRP A 391 15.47 -6.50 -10.36
CA TRP A 391 16.08 -7.35 -11.38
C TRP A 391 15.07 -7.99 -12.33
N THR A 392 13.84 -8.22 -11.86
CA THR A 392 12.79 -8.87 -12.66
C THR A 392 11.72 -7.88 -13.09
N ASN A 393 10.94 -8.21 -14.13
CA ASN A 393 9.73 -7.46 -14.50
C ASN A 393 8.45 -7.95 -13.79
N VAL A 394 8.56 -8.88 -12.83
CA VAL A 394 7.39 -9.56 -12.24
C VAL A 394 6.88 -8.89 -10.98
N PHE A 395 7.77 -8.46 -10.08
CA PHE A 395 7.40 -7.93 -8.77
C PHE A 395 7.41 -6.40 -8.76
N GLY A 396 6.23 -5.78 -8.72
CA GLY A 396 6.09 -4.31 -8.69
C GLY A 396 5.93 -3.73 -7.29
N LEU A 397 5.76 -4.58 -6.27
CA LEU A 397 5.58 -4.17 -4.87
C LEU A 397 6.60 -4.91 -4.01
N VAL A 398 7.44 -4.19 -3.29
CA VAL A 398 8.58 -4.76 -2.56
C VAL A 398 8.48 -4.41 -1.08
N GLY A 399 8.44 -5.42 -0.22
CA GLY A 399 8.56 -5.26 1.24
C GLY A 399 9.90 -5.80 1.74
N ALA A 400 10.86 -4.90 1.96
CA ALA A 400 12.17 -5.26 2.46
C ALA A 400 12.30 -4.88 3.95
N MET A 401 12.07 -5.85 4.83
CA MET A 401 12.06 -5.61 6.27
C MET A 401 13.44 -5.88 6.87
N SER A 402 14.03 -4.91 7.57
CA SER A 402 15.38 -5.04 8.15
C SER A 402 16.41 -5.60 7.14
N GLY A 403 16.42 -5.09 5.91
CA GLY A 403 17.21 -5.68 4.81
C GLY A 403 18.72 -5.65 5.06
N VAL A 404 19.45 -6.65 4.57
CA VAL A 404 20.93 -6.71 4.69
C VAL A 404 21.57 -6.04 3.47
N TYR A 405 21.94 -4.77 3.59
CA TYR A 405 22.54 -3.95 2.52
C TYR A 405 24.01 -3.59 2.78
N SER A 406 24.70 -4.33 3.64
CA SER A 406 26.10 -4.07 3.99
C SER A 406 27.02 -4.12 2.78
N ALA A 407 27.97 -3.19 2.71
CA ALA A 407 29.01 -3.17 1.69
C ALA A 407 29.95 -4.40 1.80
N ASP A 408 30.03 -5.05 2.96
CA ASP A 408 30.79 -6.29 3.13
C ASP A 408 30.00 -7.51 2.63
N PHE A 409 28.68 -7.37 2.47
CA PHE A 409 27.78 -8.48 2.16
C PHE A 409 27.31 -8.47 0.69
N CYS A 410 26.92 -7.32 0.14
CA CYS A 410 26.43 -7.18 -1.24
C CYS A 410 27.04 -6.00 -2.03
N PRO A 411 28.38 -5.85 -2.05
CA PRO A 411 29.05 -4.69 -2.68
C PRO A 411 28.74 -4.54 -4.18
N ASN A 412 28.67 -5.65 -4.92
CA ASN A 412 28.46 -5.61 -6.36
C ASN A 412 27.00 -5.29 -6.70
N PHE A 413 26.05 -5.77 -5.91
CA PHE A 413 24.65 -5.39 -6.07
C PHE A 413 24.41 -3.91 -5.76
N ARG A 414 25.03 -3.36 -4.70
CA ARG A 414 24.99 -1.91 -4.42
C ARG A 414 25.52 -1.10 -5.61
N THR A 415 26.68 -1.50 -6.14
CA THR A 415 27.30 -0.85 -7.31
C THR A 415 26.37 -0.91 -8.53
N TRP A 416 25.73 -2.06 -8.75
CA TRP A 416 24.76 -2.21 -9.84
C TRP A 416 23.54 -1.30 -9.65
N LEU A 417 22.95 -1.25 -8.45
CA LEU A 417 21.81 -0.40 -8.12
C LEU A 417 22.12 1.08 -8.40
N GLU A 418 23.28 1.58 -7.97
CA GLU A 418 23.72 2.95 -8.23
C GLU A 418 23.83 3.26 -9.74
N SER A 419 24.28 2.27 -10.52
CA SER A 419 24.45 2.42 -11.98
C SER A 419 23.15 2.28 -12.77
N ALA A 420 22.26 1.37 -12.35
CA ALA A 420 21.04 1.02 -13.07
C ALA A 420 19.85 1.90 -12.68
N GLN A 421 19.84 2.40 -11.44
CA GLN A 421 18.81 3.27 -10.86
C GLN A 421 17.38 2.80 -11.18
N PRO A 422 17.01 1.55 -10.85
CA PRO A 422 15.72 0.98 -11.22
C PRO A 422 14.57 1.77 -10.57
N ARG A 423 13.44 1.93 -11.29
CA ARG A 423 12.32 2.80 -10.86
C ARG A 423 10.91 2.24 -10.97
N ASP A 424 10.75 1.00 -11.42
CA ASP A 424 9.44 0.46 -11.79
C ASP A 424 8.77 -0.37 -10.67
N ALA A 425 9.14 -0.17 -9.41
CA ALA A 425 8.58 -0.90 -8.26
C ALA A 425 8.35 0.04 -7.08
N ARG A 426 7.30 -0.18 -6.29
CA ARG A 426 7.03 0.49 -5.02
C ARG A 426 7.74 -0.21 -3.87
N PHE A 427 8.39 0.55 -2.98
CA PHE A 427 9.22 0.04 -1.89
C PHE A 427 8.68 0.36 -0.51
N TRP A 428 8.41 -0.66 0.29
CA TRP A 428 8.44 -0.59 1.73
C TRP A 428 9.82 -1.02 2.23
N MET A 429 10.40 -0.22 3.10
CA MET A 429 11.58 -0.56 3.87
C MET A 429 11.35 -0.28 5.35
N ASP A 430 12.04 -1.02 6.21
CA ASP A 430 12.08 -0.70 7.63
C ASP A 430 13.35 -1.22 8.31
N VAL A 431 13.61 -0.72 9.52
CA VAL A 431 14.65 -1.27 10.40
C VAL A 431 14.31 -0.98 11.87
N GLY A 432 14.67 -1.90 12.77
CA GLY A 432 14.57 -1.67 14.21
C GLY A 432 15.74 -0.84 14.77
N THR A 433 15.70 -0.49 16.05
CA THR A 433 16.67 0.43 16.66
C THR A 433 17.56 -0.19 17.75
N VAL A 434 17.45 -1.48 18.01
CA VAL A 434 18.20 -2.17 19.09
C VAL A 434 18.73 -3.53 18.64
N GLY A 435 19.62 -4.10 19.46
CA GLY A 435 20.11 -5.46 19.28
C GLY A 435 20.79 -5.70 17.93
N GLY A 436 20.40 -6.78 17.26
CA GLY A 436 20.94 -7.20 15.96
C GLY A 436 20.78 -6.17 14.85
N GLU A 437 19.80 -5.26 14.96
CA GLU A 437 19.63 -4.18 13.98
C GLU A 437 20.77 -3.16 14.06
N THR A 438 21.29 -2.95 15.26
CA THR A 438 22.40 -2.00 15.48
C THR A 438 23.76 -2.65 15.29
N ASN A 439 23.87 -3.95 15.58
CA ASN A 439 25.09 -4.72 15.39
C ASN A 439 24.77 -6.23 15.27
N ILE A 440 24.91 -6.77 14.07
CA ILE A 440 24.92 -8.21 13.79
C ILE A 440 26.26 -8.59 13.19
N GLY A 441 27.15 -9.16 14.01
CA GLY A 441 28.47 -9.59 13.55
C GLY A 441 29.36 -8.43 13.06
N GLY A 442 29.21 -7.23 13.61
CA GLY A 442 29.96 -6.03 13.21
C GLY A 442 29.26 -5.18 12.15
N ILE A 443 28.14 -5.66 11.59
CA ILE A 443 27.34 -4.94 10.59
C ILE A 443 26.20 -4.17 11.28
N SER A 444 25.99 -2.92 10.90
CA SER A 444 24.88 -2.10 11.38
C SER A 444 23.77 -2.01 10.35
N LEU A 445 22.76 -2.88 10.46
CA LEU A 445 21.61 -2.87 9.55
C LEU A 445 20.84 -1.55 9.61
N TYR A 446 20.78 -0.92 10.78
CA TYR A 446 20.21 0.41 10.95
C TYR A 446 20.86 1.41 9.99
N THR A 447 22.19 1.49 10.01
CA THR A 447 22.95 2.41 9.15
C THR A 447 22.79 2.02 7.68
N ASP A 448 22.94 0.74 7.36
CA ASP A 448 22.82 0.24 5.98
C ASP A 448 21.44 0.49 5.36
N ASN A 449 20.36 0.40 6.13
CA ASN A 449 19.00 0.70 5.64
C ASN A 449 18.78 2.21 5.43
N TYR A 450 19.42 3.07 6.21
CA TYR A 450 19.42 4.53 5.95
C TYR A 450 20.23 4.87 4.69
N ASP A 451 21.37 4.22 4.48
CA ASP A 451 22.16 4.37 3.25
C ASP A 451 21.36 3.89 2.03
N PHE A 452 20.64 2.77 2.16
CA PHE A 452 19.81 2.27 1.07
C PHE A 452 18.58 3.18 0.81
N TYR A 453 17.97 3.76 1.85
CA TYR A 453 16.97 4.81 1.69
C TYR A 453 17.53 6.02 0.91
N TRP A 454 18.78 6.40 1.17
CA TRP A 454 19.47 7.45 0.40
C TRP A 454 19.64 7.06 -1.08
N TYR A 455 20.00 5.80 -1.39
CA TYR A 455 20.04 5.33 -2.79
C TYR A 455 18.69 5.48 -3.49
N LEU A 456 17.61 4.94 -2.91
CA LEU A 456 16.29 5.00 -3.53
C LEU A 456 15.85 6.44 -3.76
N THR A 457 15.97 7.30 -2.75
CA THR A 457 15.61 8.72 -2.88
C THR A 457 16.49 9.46 -3.90
N SER A 458 17.77 9.08 -4.07
CA SER A 458 18.64 9.63 -5.11
C SER A 458 18.25 9.20 -6.53
N PHE A 459 17.68 8.00 -6.68
CA PHE A 459 17.08 7.56 -7.94
C PHE A 459 15.79 8.35 -8.22
N GLY A 460 15.23 8.98 -7.17
CA GLY A 460 14.10 9.90 -7.12
C GLY A 460 12.80 9.25 -6.59
N TYR A 461 12.92 8.10 -5.90
CA TYR A 461 11.82 7.58 -5.11
C TYR A 461 11.38 8.64 -4.09
N ALA A 462 10.08 8.75 -3.87
CA ALA A 462 9.48 9.76 -3.02
C ALA A 462 8.70 9.09 -1.87
N PRO A 463 9.06 9.37 -0.60
CA PRO A 463 8.24 9.03 0.55
C PRO A 463 6.75 9.35 0.34
N ASN A 464 5.88 8.43 0.72
CA ASN A 464 4.41 8.50 0.58
C ASN A 464 3.85 8.35 -0.85
N VAL A 465 4.71 8.19 -1.85
CA VAL A 465 4.30 7.96 -3.24
C VAL A 465 4.65 6.52 -3.64
N ASP A 466 5.93 6.25 -3.83
CA ASP A 466 6.47 4.95 -4.24
C ASP A 466 7.50 4.40 -3.23
N LEU A 467 7.74 5.10 -2.12
CA LEU A 467 8.61 4.68 -1.03
C LEU A 467 7.97 4.89 0.35
N ARG A 468 8.17 3.95 1.26
CA ARG A 468 8.01 4.11 2.71
C ARG A 468 9.23 3.59 3.42
N PHE A 469 9.74 4.34 4.38
CA PHE A 469 10.78 3.89 5.28
C PHE A 469 10.34 4.07 6.73
N ALA A 470 10.18 2.97 7.46
CA ALA A 470 9.67 2.97 8.82
C ALA A 470 10.73 2.54 9.85
N ILE A 471 10.70 3.17 11.03
CA ILE A 471 11.61 2.84 12.12
C ILE A 471 10.86 2.08 13.22
N GLY A 472 11.32 0.86 13.51
CA GLY A 472 10.83 0.04 14.60
C GLY A 472 11.48 0.42 15.93
N CYS A 473 10.92 1.41 16.62
CA CYS A 473 11.44 1.88 17.90
C CYS A 473 11.47 0.76 18.95
N GLY A 474 12.66 0.42 19.45
CA GLY A 474 12.86 -0.68 20.40
C GLY A 474 12.69 -2.07 19.79
N HIS A 475 12.52 -2.17 18.47
CA HIS A 475 12.45 -3.44 17.78
C HIS A 475 13.85 -3.98 17.49
N ASP A 476 14.03 -5.27 17.72
CA ASP A 476 15.27 -6.03 17.44
C ASP A 476 15.11 -6.85 16.14
N HIS A 477 16.16 -7.54 15.72
CA HIS A 477 16.24 -8.30 14.46
C HIS A 477 15.60 -9.70 14.60
N ASN A 478 14.27 -9.77 14.72
CA ASN A 478 13.55 -11.03 14.94
C ASN A 478 12.09 -11.04 14.41
N GLU A 479 11.49 -12.24 14.41
CA GLU A 479 10.13 -12.51 13.90
C GLU A 479 9.03 -11.70 14.57
N TRP A 480 9.15 -11.50 15.87
CA TRP A 480 8.17 -10.71 16.61
C TRP A 480 8.19 -9.26 16.11
N ALA A 481 9.37 -8.65 15.98
CA ALA A 481 9.52 -7.28 15.51
C ALA A 481 9.03 -7.08 14.07
N TRP A 482 9.24 -8.05 13.17
CA TRP A 482 8.67 -8.01 11.81
C TRP A 482 7.15 -8.15 11.85
N SER A 483 6.60 -9.05 12.68
CA SER A 483 5.14 -9.18 12.85
C SER A 483 4.45 -7.89 13.30
N GLN A 484 5.11 -7.07 14.13
CA GLN A 484 4.56 -5.79 14.59
C GLN A 484 4.51 -4.73 13.48
N ARG A 485 5.41 -4.82 12.50
CA ARG A 485 5.51 -3.85 11.38
C ARG A 485 4.75 -4.29 10.13
N LEU A 486 4.49 -5.59 9.98
CA LEU A 486 3.78 -6.18 8.84
C LEU A 486 2.41 -5.53 8.51
N PRO A 487 1.57 -5.12 9.49
CA PRO A 487 0.33 -4.42 9.16
C PRO A 487 0.55 -3.17 8.30
N GLN A 488 1.62 -2.41 8.55
CA GLN A 488 1.92 -1.18 7.79
C GLN A 488 2.47 -1.52 6.39
N VAL A 489 3.28 -2.59 6.29
CA VAL A 489 3.75 -3.13 5.01
C VAL A 489 2.56 -3.44 4.11
N TYR A 490 1.56 -4.16 4.62
CA TYR A 490 0.35 -4.50 3.87
C TYR A 490 -0.46 -3.28 3.46
N ARG A 491 -0.70 -2.33 4.38
CA ARG A 491 -1.45 -1.10 4.05
C ARG A 491 -0.79 -0.29 2.94
N PHE A 492 0.54 -0.24 2.90
CA PHE A 492 1.25 0.53 1.88
C PHE A 492 1.37 -0.19 0.53
N LEU A 493 1.74 -1.47 0.53
CA LEU A 493 1.90 -2.23 -0.71
C LEU A 493 0.56 -2.63 -1.32
N LEU A 494 -0.44 -2.88 -0.47
CA LEU A 494 -1.77 -3.35 -0.85
C LEU A 494 -2.80 -2.31 -0.45
N ASP A 495 -2.54 -1.04 -0.75
CA ASP A 495 -3.45 0.06 -0.42
C ASP A 495 -4.85 -0.25 -0.96
N VAL A 496 -5.82 -0.36 -0.04
CA VAL A 496 -7.21 -0.75 -0.33
C VAL A 496 -7.88 0.17 -1.34
N ARG A 497 -7.39 1.41 -1.45
CA ARG A 497 -7.96 2.43 -2.32
C ARG A 497 -7.72 2.12 -3.78
N GLU A 498 -6.61 1.47 -4.10
CA GLU A 498 -6.24 1.07 -5.46
C GLU A 498 -7.17 0.03 -6.08
N GLU A 499 -8.12 -0.51 -5.31
CA GLU A 499 -9.19 -1.31 -5.86
C GLU A 499 -10.40 -0.46 -6.23
N PRO A 500 -11.09 -0.82 -7.34
CA PRO A 500 -12.37 -0.23 -7.67
C PRO A 500 -13.32 -0.30 -6.48
N ASN A 501 -13.94 0.83 -6.17
CA ASN A 501 -14.98 0.92 -5.17
C ASN A 501 -16.34 1.15 -5.86
N PRO A 502 -17.03 0.08 -6.29
CA PRO A 502 -18.34 0.19 -6.94
C PRO A 502 -19.41 0.89 -6.11
N LEU A 503 -19.20 1.09 -4.80
CA LEU A 503 -20.14 1.81 -3.94
C LEU A 503 -20.12 3.33 -4.19
N LEU A 504 -19.02 3.88 -4.72
CA LEU A 504 -18.91 5.31 -5.05
C LEU A 504 -19.69 5.71 -6.31
N VAL A 505 -20.22 4.75 -7.06
CA VAL A 505 -20.99 4.99 -8.28
C VAL A 505 -22.35 4.32 -8.14
N PRO A 506 -23.29 4.93 -7.40
CA PRO A 506 -24.56 4.31 -7.04
C PRO A 506 -25.51 4.09 -8.23
N ASP A 507 -25.30 4.75 -9.37
CA ASP A 507 -26.07 4.54 -10.59
C ASP A 507 -25.35 3.58 -11.55
N LEU A 508 -25.35 2.29 -11.20
CA LEU A 508 -25.54 1.25 -12.21
C LEU A 508 -27.04 1.08 -12.49
N ALA A 509 -27.75 2.18 -12.73
CA ALA A 509 -28.92 2.07 -13.56
C ALA A 509 -28.40 1.60 -14.92
N THR A 510 -28.55 0.31 -15.21
CA THR A 510 -28.65 -0.24 -16.56
C THR A 510 -29.87 0.36 -17.26
N ALA A 511 -29.96 1.69 -17.29
CA ALA A 511 -30.87 2.40 -18.14
C ALA A 511 -30.27 2.35 -19.54
N VAL A 512 -30.50 1.24 -20.24
CA VAL A 512 -30.69 1.28 -21.70
C VAL A 512 -32.04 1.95 -22.00
N ALA A 513 -32.42 2.96 -21.22
CA ALA A 513 -33.61 3.76 -21.42
C ALA A 513 -33.19 4.95 -22.28
N GLY A 514 -33.02 4.70 -23.59
CA GLY A 514 -32.69 5.74 -24.56
C GLY A 514 -31.54 5.44 -25.52
N GLY A 515 -30.83 4.32 -25.35
CA GLY A 515 -29.69 3.96 -26.19
C GLY A 515 -28.33 4.41 -25.66
N GLU A 516 -28.25 5.01 -24.48
CA GLU A 516 -26.98 5.38 -23.84
C GLU A 516 -26.42 4.22 -22.99
N ILE A 517 -25.10 4.00 -23.04
CA ILE A 517 -24.37 3.21 -22.05
C ILE A 517 -23.54 4.14 -21.19
N ALA A 518 -23.77 4.06 -19.88
CA ALA A 518 -23.13 4.84 -18.84
C ALA A 518 -22.39 3.87 -17.92
N PHE A 519 -21.11 4.11 -17.64
CA PHE A 519 -20.33 3.24 -16.78
C PHE A 519 -19.23 4.01 -16.02
N PRO A 520 -18.90 3.55 -14.80
CA PRO A 520 -17.75 4.06 -14.06
C PRO A 520 -16.45 3.67 -14.77
N VAL A 521 -15.46 4.56 -14.78
CA VAL A 521 -14.13 4.21 -15.23
C VAL A 521 -13.15 3.94 -14.09
N PHE A 522 -12.34 2.90 -14.26
CA PHE A 522 -11.14 2.63 -13.48
C PHE A 522 -9.98 3.42 -14.05
N GLU A 523 -9.30 4.12 -13.17
CA GLU A 523 -8.12 4.86 -13.53
C GLU A 523 -6.96 3.90 -13.90
N GLY A 524 -6.05 4.30 -14.78
CA GLY A 524 -5.01 3.44 -15.34
C GLY A 524 -5.51 2.42 -16.37
N THR A 525 -6.83 2.22 -16.49
CA THR A 525 -7.47 1.37 -17.49
C THR A 525 -7.85 2.18 -18.73
N ALA A 526 -7.53 1.67 -19.92
CA ALA A 526 -8.03 2.23 -21.17
C ALA A 526 -9.38 1.60 -21.50
N TYR A 527 -10.34 2.39 -22.02
CA TYR A 527 -11.68 1.90 -22.31
C TYR A 527 -12.03 1.96 -23.78
N ALA A 528 -12.73 0.92 -24.21
CA ALA A 528 -13.43 0.92 -25.48
C ALA A 528 -14.85 0.38 -25.28
N VAL A 529 -15.83 1.05 -25.87
CA VAL A 529 -17.10 0.40 -26.18
C VAL A 529 -16.89 -0.34 -27.48
N GLU A 530 -17.18 -1.64 -27.45
CA GLU A 530 -17.08 -2.52 -28.61
C GLU A 530 -18.46 -3.03 -29.00
N TRP A 531 -18.62 -3.34 -30.27
CA TRP A 531 -19.86 -3.91 -30.78
C TRP A 531 -19.61 -5.17 -31.62
N THR A 532 -20.64 -5.99 -31.75
CA THR A 532 -20.70 -7.13 -32.67
C THR A 532 -22.11 -7.35 -33.18
N ASP A 533 -22.26 -7.92 -34.38
CA ASP A 533 -23.56 -8.39 -34.90
C ASP A 533 -24.03 -9.70 -34.25
N SER A 534 -23.10 -10.48 -33.70
CA SER A 534 -23.37 -11.77 -33.06
C SER A 534 -22.39 -12.03 -31.92
N LEU A 535 -22.87 -12.60 -30.81
CA LEU A 535 -22.04 -13.00 -29.67
C LEU A 535 -20.99 -14.07 -30.00
N THR A 536 -21.11 -14.73 -31.16
CA THR A 536 -20.15 -15.74 -31.64
C THR A 536 -19.04 -15.16 -32.53
N ASN A 537 -19.14 -13.89 -32.92
CA ASN A 537 -18.19 -13.23 -33.81
C ASN A 537 -17.17 -12.39 -33.02
N GLY A 538 -16.12 -11.92 -33.71
CA GLY A 538 -15.17 -10.96 -33.14
C GLY A 538 -15.82 -9.62 -32.81
N TRP A 539 -15.24 -8.92 -31.84
CA TRP A 539 -15.72 -7.61 -31.36
C TRP A 539 -14.94 -6.48 -32.06
N THR A 540 -15.65 -5.41 -32.43
CA THR A 540 -15.06 -4.22 -33.06
C THR A 540 -15.13 -3.03 -32.12
N ALA A 541 -14.00 -2.39 -31.83
CA ALA A 541 -13.96 -1.18 -31.01
C ALA A 541 -14.62 0.01 -31.73
N ALA A 542 -15.58 0.64 -31.06
CA ALA A 542 -16.31 1.82 -31.53
C ALA A 542 -15.76 3.12 -30.90
N THR A 543 -15.23 3.03 -29.69
CA THR A 543 -14.51 4.11 -29.01
C THR A 543 -13.11 3.63 -28.65
N ASN A 544 -12.21 4.58 -28.38
CA ASN A 544 -10.90 4.29 -27.85
C ASN A 544 -10.49 5.43 -26.91
N TRP A 545 -10.91 5.33 -25.66
CA TRP A 545 -10.53 6.28 -24.64
C TRP A 545 -9.16 5.93 -24.09
N PRO A 546 -8.27 6.93 -23.93
CA PRO A 546 -6.95 6.70 -23.34
C PRO A 546 -7.11 6.21 -21.90
N ARG A 547 -6.01 5.73 -21.30
CA ARG A 547 -5.99 5.35 -19.89
C ARG A 547 -6.58 6.47 -19.04
N GLU A 548 -7.60 6.12 -18.28
CA GLU A 548 -8.30 7.09 -17.46
C GLU A 548 -7.36 7.58 -16.37
N THR A 549 -7.45 8.87 -16.06
CA THR A 549 -6.58 9.53 -15.09
C THR A 549 -7.36 9.93 -13.84
N ARG A 550 -8.61 9.46 -13.70
CA ARG A 550 -9.40 9.65 -12.49
C ARG A 550 -10.30 8.45 -12.19
N PRO A 551 -10.50 8.13 -10.91
CA PRO A 551 -11.30 6.98 -10.51
C PRO A 551 -12.79 7.22 -10.29
N TRP A 552 -13.18 8.48 -10.20
CA TRP A 552 -14.57 8.93 -10.20
C TRP A 552 -15.00 9.41 -11.58
N GLY A 553 -14.20 9.14 -12.61
CA GLY A 553 -14.58 9.41 -13.98
C GLY A 553 -15.81 8.59 -14.36
N HIS A 554 -16.68 9.20 -15.14
CA HIS A 554 -17.81 8.52 -15.74
C HIS A 554 -17.69 8.66 -17.24
N ARG A 555 -17.85 7.55 -17.96
CA ARG A 555 -18.01 7.58 -19.41
C ARG A 555 -19.45 7.28 -19.72
N SER A 556 -20.00 8.08 -20.61
CA SER A 556 -21.24 7.74 -21.27
C SER A 556 -21.07 7.86 -22.77
N VAL A 557 -21.78 7.01 -23.50
CA VAL A 557 -21.83 7.07 -24.94
C VAL A 557 -23.18 6.62 -25.45
N ASP A 558 -23.70 7.36 -26.42
CA ASP A 558 -24.97 7.08 -27.06
C ASP A 558 -24.76 6.00 -28.15
N LEU A 559 -25.22 4.78 -27.90
CA LEU A 559 -25.02 3.61 -28.76
C LEU A 559 -25.53 3.81 -30.20
N PRO A 560 -26.68 4.47 -30.47
CA PRO A 560 -27.10 4.86 -31.81
C PRO A 560 -26.07 5.68 -32.60
N THR A 561 -25.21 6.46 -31.92
CA THR A 561 -24.13 7.22 -32.58
C THR A 561 -22.95 6.33 -32.98
N LEU A 562 -22.74 5.22 -32.25
CA LEU A 562 -21.69 4.23 -32.54
C LEU A 562 -22.13 3.22 -33.59
N LYS A 563 -23.39 2.77 -33.51
CA LYS A 563 -24.01 1.86 -34.47
C LYS A 563 -25.53 2.08 -34.54
N PRO A 564 -26.07 2.56 -35.68
CA PRO A 564 -27.47 2.98 -35.76
C PRO A 564 -28.52 1.86 -35.67
N VAL A 565 -28.18 0.59 -35.98
CA VAL A 565 -29.15 -0.51 -36.03
C VAL A 565 -28.54 -1.83 -35.55
N GLY A 566 -29.12 -2.39 -34.48
CA GLY A 566 -28.93 -3.78 -34.03
C GLY A 566 -27.53 -4.18 -33.55
N GLY A 567 -27.44 -5.33 -32.88
CA GLY A 567 -26.19 -5.91 -32.39
C GLY A 567 -26.04 -5.89 -30.87
N TYR A 568 -24.87 -6.34 -30.41
CA TYR A 568 -24.49 -6.42 -29.01
C TYR A 568 -23.35 -5.45 -28.73
N PHE A 569 -23.35 -4.85 -27.55
CA PHE A 569 -22.30 -3.94 -27.10
C PHE A 569 -21.67 -4.47 -25.82
N ARG A 570 -20.39 -4.17 -25.61
CA ARG A 570 -19.70 -4.37 -24.34
C ARG A 570 -18.74 -3.22 -24.07
N VAL A 571 -18.44 -3.01 -22.79
CA VAL A 571 -17.31 -2.19 -22.37
C VAL A 571 -16.12 -3.12 -22.17
N ARG A 572 -15.00 -2.81 -22.84
CA ARG A 572 -13.70 -3.46 -22.62
C ARG A 572 -12.80 -2.47 -21.89
N GLY A 573 -12.18 -2.94 -20.81
CA GLY A 573 -11.11 -2.24 -20.09
C GLY A 573 -9.81 -3.02 -20.24
N ASP A 574 -8.73 -2.33 -20.63
CA ASP A 574 -7.37 -2.88 -20.79
C ASP A 574 -6.39 -2.41 -19.71
#